data_AF-A0A5F8GH80-F1
#
_entry.id   AF-A0A5F8GH80-F1
#
_cell.length_a   1.000
_cell.length_b   1.000
_cell.length_c   1.000
_cell.angle_alpha   90.00
_cell.angle_beta   90.00
_cell.angle_gamma   90.00
#
_symmetry.space_group_name_H-M   'P 1'
#
loop_
_entity.id
_entity.type
_entity.pdbx_description
1 polymer ?
#
loop_
_entity_poly.entity_id
_entity_poly.type
_entity_poly.pdbx_seq_one_letter_code
_entity_poly.pdbx_strand_id
1 'polypeptide(L)'
;MKRINSSLSSDDLILEDLETEGERQLRSLLHHQLDTSVSVEECVSKKQCFAPAAVYKPFGEEAAGALSLSQFQALQKSDQEISSLRDLGLNDREIILWKNRASSERGRGLGAAPEATQDRLRDIEEKISEHQRILALPQRFAGSKQLSRREMEIEKALFQGNDRHSFLRALYYQGI
;
A
#
# COMPACT_ATOMS: atom_id res chain seq x y z
N MET A 1 68.87 16.44 -21.72
CA MET A 1 67.70 15.86 -21.03
C MET A 1 67.89 16.02 -19.52
N LYS A 2 67.18 16.95 -18.89
CA LYS A 2 67.20 17.18 -17.44
C LYS A 2 65.97 16.48 -16.83
N ARG A 3 66.20 15.56 -15.88
CA ARG A 3 65.14 14.92 -15.09
C ARG A 3 64.58 15.94 -14.11
N ILE A 4 63.29 16.22 -14.21
CA ILE A 4 62.54 17.02 -13.26
C ILE A 4 62.01 16.04 -12.22
N ASN A 5 62.64 16.01 -11.05
CA ASN A 5 62.07 15.35 -9.88
C ASN A 5 61.03 16.31 -9.30
N SER A 6 59.75 16.08 -9.58
CA SER A 6 58.67 16.71 -8.85
C SER A 6 58.49 15.96 -7.52
N SER A 7 59.07 16.50 -6.45
CA SER A 7 58.64 16.20 -5.09
C SER A 7 57.18 16.62 -4.95
N LEU A 8 56.27 15.67 -5.09
CA LEU A 8 54.86 15.89 -4.76
C LEU A 8 54.77 16.01 -3.25
N SER A 9 54.39 17.21 -2.83
CA SER A 9 54.06 17.60 -1.48
C SER A 9 53.18 16.56 -0.81
N SER A 10 53.62 16.11 0.35
CA SER A 10 52.84 15.36 1.33
C SER A 10 51.78 16.29 1.93
N ASP A 11 50.82 16.71 1.13
CA ASP A 11 49.55 17.22 1.66
C ASP A 11 48.70 16.00 1.99
N ASP A 12 48.51 15.77 3.29
CA ASP A 12 47.52 14.89 3.89
C ASP A 12 46.13 15.24 3.33
N LEU A 13 45.82 14.72 2.15
CA LEU A 13 44.45 14.46 1.76
C LEU A 13 43.99 13.30 2.64
N ILE A 14 43.45 13.64 3.82
CA ILE A 14 42.54 12.75 4.54
C ILE A 14 41.35 12.57 3.59
N LEU A 15 41.49 11.61 2.68
CA LEU A 15 40.38 11.03 1.96
C LEU A 15 39.56 10.37 3.07
N GLU A 16 38.53 11.04 3.53
CA GLU A 16 37.52 10.41 4.35
C GLU A 16 36.97 9.29 3.47
N ASP A 17 37.45 8.05 3.71
CA ASP A 17 37.04 6.88 2.95
C ASP A 17 35.52 6.77 3.08
N LEU A 18 34.81 7.27 2.06
CA LEU A 18 33.38 7.11 1.94
C LEU A 18 33.13 5.63 1.70
N GLU A 19 32.98 4.89 2.80
CA GLU A 19 32.60 3.47 2.78
C GLU A 19 31.36 3.33 1.90
N THR A 20 31.52 2.65 0.77
CA THR A 20 30.41 2.38 -0.13
C THR A 20 29.43 1.42 0.54
N GLU A 21 28.15 1.47 0.17
CA GLU A 21 27.15 0.52 0.68
C GLU A 21 27.56 -0.95 0.40
N GLY A 22 28.30 -1.21 -0.68
CA GLY A 22 28.84 -2.53 -1.00
C GLY A 22 29.94 -2.97 -0.02
N GLU A 23 30.87 -2.09 0.31
CA GLU A 23 31.92 -2.36 1.31
C GLU A 23 31.32 -2.57 2.70
N ARG A 24 30.33 -1.76 3.08
CA ARG A 24 29.61 -1.93 4.35
C ARG A 24 28.92 -3.29 4.43
N GLN A 25 28.26 -3.72 3.36
CA GLN A 25 27.61 -5.04 3.31
C GLN A 25 28.62 -6.19 3.41
N LEU A 26 29.73 -6.11 2.68
CA LEU A 26 30.79 -7.12 2.73
C LEU A 26 31.43 -7.22 4.12
N ARG A 27 31.65 -6.06 4.76
CA ARG A 27 32.20 -5.98 6.12
C ARG A 27 31.25 -6.59 7.15
N SER A 28 29.94 -6.30 7.07
CA SER A 28 28.93 -6.93 7.92
C SER A 28 28.87 -8.45 7.72
N LEU A 29 28.92 -8.92 6.46
CA LEU A 29 28.93 -10.36 6.16
C LEU A 29 30.16 -11.06 6.75
N LEU A 30 31.33 -10.48 6.55
CA LEU A 30 32.59 -11.03 7.06
C LEU A 30 32.58 -11.06 8.60
N HIS A 31 32.09 -10.00 9.25
CA HIS A 31 31.97 -9.97 10.70
C HIS A 31 31.06 -11.09 11.22
N HIS A 32 29.91 -11.33 10.57
CA HIS A 32 29.01 -12.43 10.93
C HIS A 32 29.58 -13.82 10.65
N GLN A 33 30.47 -13.99 9.67
CA GLN A 33 31.11 -15.27 9.37
C GLN A 33 32.24 -15.61 10.35
N LEU A 34 32.93 -14.60 10.87
CA LEU A 34 34.01 -14.77 11.85
C LEU A 34 33.51 -14.83 13.30
N ASP A 35 32.27 -14.41 13.54
CA ASP A 35 31.66 -14.47 14.86
C ASP A 35 31.41 -15.92 15.30
N THR A 36 32.17 -16.37 16.30
CA THR A 36 32.05 -17.69 16.91
C THR A 36 31.17 -17.69 18.16
N SER A 37 30.73 -16.50 18.61
CA SER A 37 29.96 -16.30 19.85
C SER A 37 28.45 -16.29 19.62
N VAL A 38 27.97 -17.15 18.72
CA VAL A 38 26.55 -17.16 18.34
C VAL A 38 25.68 -17.70 19.47
N SER A 39 24.76 -16.88 19.98
CA SER A 39 23.72 -17.32 20.92
C SER A 39 22.47 -17.81 20.18
N VAL A 40 21.71 -18.71 20.82
CA VAL A 40 20.43 -19.20 20.28
C VAL A 40 19.42 -18.05 20.16
N GLU A 41 19.44 -17.11 21.09
CA GLU A 41 18.56 -15.94 21.13
C GLU A 41 18.83 -14.97 19.96
N GLU A 42 20.10 -14.74 19.61
CA GLU A 42 20.50 -13.96 18.43
C GLU A 42 20.11 -14.65 17.11
N CYS A 43 20.22 -15.97 17.04
CA CYS A 43 19.74 -16.74 15.89
C CYS A 43 18.23 -16.62 15.69
N VAL A 44 17.46 -16.63 16.79
CA VAL A 44 16.00 -16.51 16.76
C VAL A 44 15.58 -15.09 16.37
N SER A 45 16.21 -14.07 16.94
CA SER A 45 15.92 -12.66 16.59
C SER A 45 16.23 -12.34 15.12
N LYS A 46 17.35 -12.85 14.56
CA LYS A 46 17.64 -12.73 13.12
C LYS A 46 16.60 -13.42 12.21
N LYS A 47 15.92 -14.46 12.72
CA LYS A 47 14.83 -15.16 12.01
C LYS A 47 13.46 -14.50 12.19
N GLN A 48 13.32 -13.49 13.04
CA GLN A 48 12.05 -12.77 13.26
C GLN A 48 11.74 -11.68 12.22
N CYS A 49 12.33 -11.75 11.02
CA CYS A 49 11.99 -10.83 9.92
C CYS A 49 10.84 -11.33 9.03
N PHE A 50 10.17 -12.43 9.39
CA PHE A 50 8.94 -12.79 8.70
C PHE A 50 7.82 -11.93 9.24
N ALA A 51 7.31 -11.01 8.41
CA ALA A 51 5.98 -10.48 8.62
C ALA A 51 5.06 -11.69 8.85
N PRO A 52 4.26 -11.71 9.93
CA PRO A 52 3.40 -12.83 10.21
C PRO A 52 2.61 -13.15 8.94
N ALA A 53 2.59 -14.43 8.54
CA ALA A 53 1.80 -14.87 7.40
C ALA A 53 0.42 -14.26 7.55
N ALA A 54 -0.06 -13.54 6.53
CA ALA A 54 -1.36 -12.90 6.57
C ALA A 54 -2.39 -13.99 6.91
N VAL A 55 -2.84 -14.00 8.16
CA VAL A 55 -3.79 -15.00 8.62
C VAL A 55 -5.11 -14.57 8.01
N TYR A 56 -5.44 -15.16 6.87
CA TYR A 56 -6.75 -15.02 6.26
C TYR A 56 -7.77 -15.62 7.24
N LYS A 57 -8.46 -14.74 7.99
CA LYS A 57 -9.54 -15.09 8.91
C LYS A 57 -10.87 -14.64 8.30
N PRO A 58 -11.38 -15.34 7.27
CA PRO A 58 -12.66 -14.99 6.70
C PRO A 58 -13.79 -15.33 7.68
N PHE A 59 -14.87 -14.56 7.64
CA PHE A 59 -16.13 -14.82 8.36
C PHE A 59 -16.09 -14.82 9.90
N GLY A 60 -14.93 -14.54 10.52
CA GLY A 60 -14.80 -14.42 11.98
C GLY A 60 -15.20 -15.70 12.72
N GLU A 61 -15.93 -15.53 13.84
CA GLU A 61 -16.44 -16.64 14.65
C GLU A 61 -17.64 -17.36 14.00
N GLU A 62 -18.29 -16.75 13.00
CA GLU A 62 -19.49 -17.30 12.35
C GLU A 62 -19.18 -18.52 11.48
N ALA A 63 -17.94 -18.63 10.97
CA ALA A 63 -17.45 -19.82 10.27
C ALA A 63 -16.78 -20.85 11.20
N ALA A 64 -16.83 -20.67 12.52
CA ALA A 64 -16.30 -21.66 13.44
C ALA A 64 -17.24 -22.88 13.50
N GLY A 65 -16.69 -24.08 13.35
CA GLY A 65 -17.43 -25.34 13.45
C GLY A 65 -17.85 -25.94 12.10
N ALA A 66 -18.74 -26.94 12.14
CA ALA A 66 -19.23 -27.61 10.94
C ALA A 66 -20.46 -26.87 10.39
N LEU A 67 -20.34 -26.31 9.19
CA LEU A 67 -21.42 -25.65 8.47
C LEU A 67 -21.88 -26.50 7.29
N SER A 68 -23.17 -26.43 6.96
CA SER A 68 -23.66 -26.95 5.69
C SER A 68 -23.17 -26.08 4.53
N LEU A 69 -23.11 -26.65 3.33
CA LEU A 69 -22.70 -25.91 2.12
C LEU A 69 -23.59 -24.68 1.87
N SER A 70 -24.89 -24.77 2.13
CA SER A 70 -25.82 -23.64 1.97
C SER A 70 -25.58 -22.53 3.00
N GLN A 71 -25.27 -22.89 4.25
CA GLN A 71 -24.90 -21.92 5.29
C GLN A 71 -23.60 -21.20 4.94
N PHE A 72 -22.59 -21.93 4.47
CA PHE A 72 -21.32 -21.35 4.04
C PHE A 72 -21.49 -20.39 2.85
N GLN A 73 -22.30 -20.77 1.85
CA GLN A 73 -22.61 -19.89 0.72
C GLN A 73 -23.33 -18.60 1.15
N ALA A 74 -24.19 -18.67 2.17
CA ALA A 74 -24.84 -17.49 2.72
C ALA A 74 -23.84 -16.55 3.40
N LEU A 75 -22.90 -17.10 4.18
CA LEU A 75 -21.80 -16.33 4.80
C LEU A 75 -20.87 -15.72 3.74
N GLN A 76 -20.58 -16.45 2.68
CA GLN A 76 -19.73 -15.93 1.60
C GLN A 76 -20.39 -14.73 0.89
N LYS A 77 -21.69 -14.80 0.63
CA LYS A 77 -22.44 -13.68 0.02
C LYS A 77 -22.48 -12.47 0.96
N SER A 78 -22.74 -12.69 2.24
CA SER A 78 -22.80 -11.59 3.21
C SER A 78 -21.43 -10.91 3.38
N ASP A 79 -20.33 -11.66 3.33
CA ASP A 79 -18.97 -11.12 3.38
C ASP A 79 -18.61 -10.35 2.10
N GLN A 80 -18.98 -10.86 0.92
CA GLN A 80 -18.85 -10.14 -0.36
C GLN A 80 -19.64 -8.82 -0.36
N GLU A 81 -20.84 -8.83 0.21
CA GLU A 81 -21.63 -7.60 0.39
C GLU A 81 -20.89 -6.63 1.32
N ILE A 82 -20.36 -7.09 2.46
CA ILE A 82 -19.59 -6.24 3.39
C ILE A 82 -18.32 -5.70 2.72
N SER A 83 -17.58 -6.52 1.97
CA SER A 83 -16.39 -6.07 1.25
C SER A 83 -16.74 -5.02 0.21
N SER A 84 -17.83 -5.22 -0.53
CA SER A 84 -18.30 -4.23 -1.51
C SER A 84 -18.66 -2.89 -0.86
N LEU A 85 -19.25 -2.90 0.35
CA LEU A 85 -19.55 -1.69 1.10
C LEU A 85 -18.27 -1.01 1.62
N ARG A 86 -17.26 -1.79 2.04
CA ARG A 86 -15.94 -1.26 2.42
C ARG A 86 -15.20 -0.65 1.23
N ASP A 87 -15.29 -1.27 0.06
CA ASP A 87 -14.73 -0.74 -1.18
C ASP A 87 -15.41 0.59 -1.57
N LEU A 88 -16.69 0.75 -1.21
CA LEU A 88 -17.43 2.01 -1.27
C LEU A 88 -17.10 2.99 -0.14
N GLY A 89 -16.12 2.70 0.71
CA GLY A 89 -15.58 3.62 1.72
C GLY A 89 -16.38 3.69 3.01
N LEU A 90 -17.30 2.75 3.25
CA LEU A 90 -18.11 2.70 4.46
C LEU A 90 -17.31 2.14 5.65
N ASN A 91 -17.52 2.73 6.82
CA ASN A 91 -16.96 2.25 8.08
C ASN A 91 -17.79 1.09 8.65
N ASP A 92 -17.21 0.23 9.49
CA ASP A 92 -17.93 -0.93 10.06
C ASP A 92 -19.24 -0.54 10.77
N ARG A 93 -19.27 0.62 11.45
CA ARG A 93 -20.48 1.16 12.09
C ARG A 93 -21.56 1.53 11.07
N GLU A 94 -21.16 2.14 9.95
CA GLU A 94 -22.05 2.55 8.86
C GLU A 94 -22.59 1.30 8.15
N ILE A 95 -21.76 0.28 7.94
CA ILE A 95 -22.15 -1.00 7.33
C ILE A 95 -23.22 -1.70 8.18
N ILE A 96 -23.03 -1.78 9.51
CA ILE A 96 -24.02 -2.38 10.41
C ILE A 96 -25.35 -1.61 10.33
N LEU A 97 -25.29 -0.28 10.37
CA LEU A 97 -26.48 0.57 10.29
C LEU A 97 -27.20 0.39 8.94
N TRP A 98 -26.45 0.37 7.85
CA TRP A 98 -26.95 0.17 6.48
C TRP A 98 -27.63 -1.19 6.29
N LYS A 99 -27.04 -2.28 6.80
CA LYS A 99 -27.64 -3.63 6.75
C LYS A 99 -28.92 -3.70 7.58
N ASN A 100 -28.97 -2.99 8.70
CA ASN A 100 -30.11 -3.00 9.61
C ASN A 100 -31.24 -2.03 9.23
N ARG A 101 -31.15 -1.29 8.12
CA ARG A 101 -32.19 -0.34 7.71
C ARG A 101 -33.58 -1.00 7.56
N ALA A 102 -33.63 -2.24 7.04
CA ALA A 102 -34.88 -2.97 6.82
C ALA A 102 -35.46 -3.60 8.11
N SER A 103 -34.61 -3.81 9.13
CA SER A 103 -35.03 -4.32 10.45
C SER A 103 -35.35 -3.19 11.43
N SER A 104 -34.73 -2.01 11.28
CA SER A 104 -34.92 -0.85 12.16
C SER A 104 -36.33 -0.24 12.08
N GLU A 105 -37.05 -0.40 10.97
CA GLU A 105 -38.45 0.06 10.86
C GLU A 105 -39.40 -0.64 11.84
N ARG A 106 -39.03 -1.84 12.32
CA ARG A 106 -39.89 -2.67 13.19
C ARG A 106 -39.54 -2.59 14.69
N GLY A 107 -38.43 -1.93 15.06
CA GLY A 107 -37.95 -1.84 16.44
C GLY A 107 -38.08 -0.44 17.03
N ARG A 108 -39.28 -0.07 17.52
CA ARG A 108 -39.45 1.13 18.39
C ARG A 108 -38.94 0.86 19.81
N GLY A 109 -37.65 0.59 19.96
CA GLY A 109 -37.04 0.27 21.26
C GLY A 109 -35.71 0.97 21.47
N LEU A 110 -35.64 1.80 22.52
CA LEU A 110 -34.44 2.30 23.21
C LEU A 110 -33.22 2.53 22.29
N GLY A 111 -33.31 3.53 21.42
CA GLY A 111 -32.25 3.95 20.51
C GLY A 111 -32.28 5.46 20.28
N ALA A 112 -31.37 5.96 19.43
CA ALA A 112 -31.40 7.34 18.98
C ALA A 112 -32.74 7.69 18.32
N ALA A 113 -33.09 8.98 18.30
CA ALA A 113 -34.32 9.44 17.65
C ALA A 113 -34.38 8.91 16.20
N PRO A 114 -35.55 8.43 15.74
CA PRO A 114 -35.69 7.82 14.42
C PRO A 114 -35.26 8.78 13.30
N GLU A 115 -35.45 10.08 13.49
CA GLU A 115 -35.00 11.14 12.59
C GLU A 115 -33.48 11.17 12.46
N ALA A 116 -32.74 11.14 13.59
CA ALA A 116 -31.27 11.11 13.56
C ALA A 116 -30.73 9.83 12.92
N THR A 117 -31.44 8.70 13.00
CA THR A 117 -31.05 7.48 12.27
C THR A 117 -31.31 7.60 10.77
N GLN A 118 -32.38 8.28 10.38
CA GLN A 118 -32.71 8.52 8.98
C GLN A 118 -31.72 9.51 8.34
N ASP A 119 -31.32 10.55 9.07
CA ASP A 119 -30.27 11.49 8.64
C ASP A 119 -28.97 10.76 8.35
N ARG A 120 -28.52 9.91 9.29
CA ARG A 120 -27.32 9.09 9.07
C ARG A 120 -27.44 8.14 7.89
N LEU A 121 -28.63 7.58 7.63
CA LEU A 121 -28.86 6.75 6.44
C LEU A 121 -28.75 7.57 5.15
N ARG A 122 -29.22 8.82 5.15
CA ARG A 122 -29.06 9.74 4.01
C ARG A 122 -27.60 10.10 3.78
N ASP A 123 -26.85 10.40 4.84
CA ASP A 123 -25.41 10.67 4.75
C ASP A 123 -24.64 9.47 4.16
N ILE A 124 -25.01 8.26 4.59
CA ILE A 124 -24.45 7.01 4.06
C ILE A 124 -24.77 6.83 2.57
N GLU A 125 -26.02 7.11 2.17
CA GLU A 125 -26.46 7.01 0.78
C GLU A 125 -25.73 8.02 -0.12
N GLU A 126 -25.57 9.26 0.34
CA GLU A 126 -24.79 10.29 -0.33
C GLU A 126 -23.35 9.83 -0.51
N LYS A 127 -22.70 9.35 0.56
CA LYS A 127 -21.33 8.83 0.53
C LYS A 127 -21.14 7.69 -0.48
N ILE A 128 -22.10 6.75 -0.55
CA ILE A 128 -22.08 5.68 -1.56
C ILE A 128 -22.16 6.29 -2.97
N SER A 129 -23.09 7.20 -3.20
CA SER A 129 -23.29 7.81 -4.52
C SER A 129 -22.07 8.61 -4.99
N GLU A 130 -21.43 9.36 -4.09
CA GLU A 130 -20.22 10.11 -4.38
C GLU A 130 -19.06 9.19 -4.75
N HIS A 131 -18.87 8.11 -3.98
CA HIS A 131 -17.77 7.19 -4.25
C HIS A 131 -18.00 6.41 -5.55
N GLN A 132 -19.23 5.98 -5.83
CA GLN A 132 -19.58 5.40 -7.13
C GLN A 132 -19.30 6.36 -8.28
N ARG A 133 -19.65 7.65 -8.12
CA ARG A 133 -19.34 8.69 -9.09
C ARG A 133 -17.83 8.80 -9.32
N ILE A 134 -17.03 8.77 -8.26
CA ILE A 134 -15.56 8.81 -8.35
C ILE A 134 -15.01 7.57 -9.07
N LEU A 135 -15.51 6.38 -8.75
CA LEU A 135 -15.09 5.14 -9.40
C LEU A 135 -15.47 5.08 -10.88
N ALA A 136 -16.58 5.73 -11.26
CA ALA A 136 -17.01 5.85 -12.65
C ALA A 136 -16.16 6.85 -13.46
N LEU A 137 -15.46 7.79 -12.81
CA LEU A 137 -14.59 8.72 -13.51
C LEU A 137 -13.39 7.98 -14.14
N PRO A 138 -12.97 8.35 -15.36
CA PRO A 138 -11.76 7.78 -15.96
C PRO A 138 -10.54 8.00 -15.06
N GLN A 139 -10.00 6.92 -14.50
CA GLN A 139 -8.77 6.99 -13.73
C GLN A 139 -7.60 7.18 -14.68
N ARG A 140 -6.82 8.26 -14.48
CA ARG A 140 -5.68 8.63 -15.33
C ARG A 140 -4.60 7.54 -15.45
N PHE A 141 -4.59 6.59 -14.52
CA PHE A 141 -3.61 5.52 -14.42
C PHE A 141 -4.17 4.12 -14.68
N ALA A 142 -5.46 3.97 -14.99
CA ALA A 142 -6.09 2.64 -15.18
C ALA A 142 -5.52 1.84 -16.37
N GLY A 143 -4.66 2.44 -17.19
CA GLY A 143 -3.90 1.76 -18.25
C GLY A 143 -2.41 2.15 -18.30
N SER A 144 -1.87 2.84 -17.29
CA SER A 144 -0.45 3.20 -17.29
C SER A 144 0.39 1.98 -16.94
N LYS A 145 1.26 1.56 -17.86
CA LYS A 145 2.27 0.52 -17.59
C LYS A 145 3.13 0.98 -16.42
N GLN A 146 3.18 0.20 -15.34
CA GLN A 146 4.16 0.42 -14.28
C GLN A 146 5.56 0.20 -14.84
N LEU A 147 6.42 1.20 -14.75
CA LEU A 147 7.79 1.14 -15.23
C LEU A 147 8.71 0.59 -14.13
N SER A 148 9.57 -0.36 -14.50
CA SER A 148 10.67 -0.81 -13.65
C SER A 148 11.63 0.34 -13.34
N ARG A 149 12.37 0.26 -12.23
CA ARG A 149 13.39 1.27 -11.86
C ARG A 149 14.37 1.54 -13.00
N ARG A 150 14.80 0.51 -13.71
CA ARG A 150 15.65 0.64 -14.90
C ARG A 150 14.94 1.38 -16.04
N GLU A 151 13.66 1.10 -16.28
CA GLU A 151 12.87 1.79 -17.31
C GLU A 151 12.67 3.27 -16.96
N MET A 152 12.45 3.60 -15.68
CA MET A 152 12.40 4.99 -15.20
C MET A 152 13.75 5.70 -15.37
N GLU A 153 14.86 5.03 -15.08
CA GLU A 153 16.20 5.61 -15.23
C GLU A 153 16.54 5.85 -16.70
N ILE A 154 16.18 4.91 -17.59
CA ILE A 154 16.30 5.05 -19.04
C ILE A 154 15.42 6.20 -19.54
N GLU A 155 14.17 6.29 -19.09
CA GLU A 155 13.28 7.39 -19.44
C GLU A 155 13.85 8.73 -18.96
N LYS A 156 14.28 8.83 -17.70
CA LYS A 156 14.92 10.03 -17.18
C LYS A 156 16.18 10.40 -17.96
N ALA A 157 17.01 9.44 -18.35
CA ALA A 157 18.23 9.71 -19.11
C ALA A 157 17.91 10.16 -20.56
N LEU A 158 16.92 9.53 -21.21
CA LEU A 158 16.48 9.88 -22.57
C LEU A 158 15.80 11.25 -22.64
N PHE A 159 15.13 11.69 -21.57
CA PHE A 159 14.33 12.92 -21.56
C PHE A 159 14.84 13.99 -20.58
N GLN A 160 16.05 13.82 -20.04
CA GLN A 160 16.72 14.86 -19.26
C GLN A 160 16.89 16.13 -20.12
N GLY A 161 16.17 17.19 -19.76
CA GLY A 161 16.23 18.50 -20.43
C GLY A 161 15.25 18.73 -21.57
N ASN A 162 14.38 17.77 -21.92
CA ASN A 162 13.35 17.99 -22.95
C ASN A 162 11.94 17.95 -22.32
N ASP A 163 11.34 19.11 -22.15
CA ASP A 163 10.09 19.28 -21.42
C ASP A 163 8.88 18.83 -22.28
N ARG A 164 8.57 17.53 -22.17
CA ARG A 164 7.43 16.89 -22.84
C ARG A 164 6.08 17.54 -22.49
N HIS A 165 5.99 18.32 -21.42
CA HIS A 165 4.74 18.95 -21.02
C HIS A 165 4.19 19.89 -22.08
N SER A 166 5.04 20.59 -22.84
CA SER A 166 4.57 21.49 -23.91
C SER A 166 4.08 20.72 -25.14
N PHE A 167 4.86 19.77 -25.63
CA PHE A 167 4.54 18.95 -26.80
C PHE A 167 3.32 18.05 -26.58
N LEU A 168 3.25 17.36 -25.43
CA LEU A 168 2.11 16.49 -25.11
C LEU A 168 0.84 17.31 -24.85
N ARG A 169 0.95 18.51 -24.27
CA ARG A 169 -0.20 19.42 -24.10
C ARG A 169 -0.75 19.88 -25.46
N ALA A 170 0.11 20.16 -26.44
CA ALA A 170 -0.33 20.50 -27.80
C ALA A 170 -1.19 19.37 -28.42
N LEU A 171 -0.81 18.10 -28.24
CA LEU A 171 -1.56 16.96 -28.78
C LEU A 171 -2.93 16.74 -28.11
N TYR A 172 -3.10 17.13 -26.85
CA TYR A 172 -4.38 17.00 -26.14
C TYR A 172 -5.34 18.17 -26.38
N TYR A 173 -4.84 19.36 -26.74
CA TYR A 173 -5.64 20.57 -26.92
C TYR A 173 -5.81 21.00 -28.39
N GLN A 174 -5.30 20.25 -29.36
CA GLN A 174 -5.47 20.54 -30.80
C GLN A 174 -6.81 20.09 -31.41
N GLY A 175 -7.78 19.71 -30.58
CA GLY A 175 -9.13 19.34 -31.00
C GLY A 175 -10.20 20.17 -30.31
N ILE A 176 -10.32 21.43 -30.71
CA ILE A 176 -11.58 22.19 -30.73
C ILE A 176 -11.76 22.64 -32.18
#